data_AF-A0A6J2TAM0-F1
#
_entry.id   AF-A0A6J2TAM0-F1
#
_cell.length_a   1.000
_cell.length_b   1.000
_cell.length_c   1.000
_cell.angle_alpha   90.00
_cell.angle_beta   90.00
_cell.angle_gamma   90.00
#
_symmetry.space_group_name_H-M   'P 1'
#
loop_
_entity.id
_entity.type
_entity.pdbx_description
1 polymer ?
#
loop_
_entity_poly.entity_id
_entity_poly.type
_entity_poly.pdbx_seq_one_letter_code
_entity_poly.pdbx_strand_id
1 'polypeptide(L)'
;MRRWTIYLILLGACWIILLRPSLHLYRESGHYKLGVAINNVFATFGEANIYTLPAALIFKLRSRHLVVGEAGHIHSLNWVFMLPYLLHCIHSYVSSVQHVFSLIADQSVVAAENYGPIYMKIIMMFGMQLLSALEIAYVLFYGVPQQEEQVVE
;
A
#
# COMPACT_ATOMS: atom_id res chain seq x y z
N MET A 1 12.59 12.81 -14.60
CA MET A 1 13.34 11.90 -13.70
C MET A 1 12.83 11.90 -12.25
N ARG A 2 12.63 13.06 -11.59
CA ARG A 2 12.29 13.14 -10.15
C ARG A 2 11.03 12.37 -9.70
N ARG A 3 9.96 12.32 -10.50
CA ARG A 3 8.69 11.64 -10.15
C ARG A 3 8.81 10.11 -10.13
N TRP A 4 9.59 9.53 -11.04
CA TRP A 4 9.79 8.08 -11.13
C TRP A 4 10.58 7.54 -9.95
N THR A 5 11.61 8.25 -9.50
CA THR A 5 12.37 7.87 -8.30
C THR A 5 11.50 7.90 -7.05
N ILE A 6 10.67 8.93 -6.90
CA ILE A 6 9.71 9.03 -5.78
C ILE A 6 8.70 7.88 -5.84
N TYR A 7 8.17 7.57 -7.02
CA TYR A 7 7.26 6.44 -7.20
C TYR A 7 7.92 5.10 -6.85
N LEU A 8 9.15 4.84 -7.28
CA LEU A 8 9.88 3.61 -6.93
C LEU A 8 10.16 3.48 -5.44
N ILE A 9 10.50 4.59 -4.76
CA ILE A 9 10.72 4.60 -3.30
C ILE A 9 9.40 4.30 -2.58
N LEU A 10 8.30 4.93 -2.99
CA LEU A 10 6.98 4.69 -2.43
C LEU A 10 6.51 3.26 -2.69
N LEU A 11 6.73 2.73 -3.90
CA LEU A 11 6.41 1.36 -4.28
C LEU A 11 7.19 0.34 -3.44
N GLY A 12 8.50 0.58 -3.24
CA GLY A 12 9.34 -0.24 -2.36
C GLY A 12 8.92 -0.17 -0.89
N ALA A 13 8.45 0.98 -0.41
CA ALA A 13 7.89 1.10 0.93
C ALA A 13 6.54 0.37 1.06
N CYS A 14 5.70 0.42 0.02
CA CYS A 14 4.38 -0.23 -0.02
C CYS A 14 4.51 -1.77 -0.03
N TRP A 15 5.60 -2.31 -0.57
CA TRP A 15 5.89 -3.75 -0.54
C TRP A 15 5.92 -4.35 0.86
N ILE A 16 6.33 -3.59 1.87
CA ILE A 16 6.32 -4.06 3.26
C ILE A 16 4.88 -4.34 3.73
N ILE A 17 3.89 -3.62 3.21
CA ILE A 17 2.46 -3.84 3.53
C ILE A 17 1.85 -4.93 2.68
N LEU A 18 2.23 -4.99 1.40
CA LEU A 18 1.76 -6.01 0.47
C LEU A 18 2.14 -7.43 0.92
N LEU A 19 3.26 -7.56 1.64
CA LEU A 19 3.66 -8.82 2.27
C LEU A 19 2.76 -9.25 3.45
N ARG A 20 1.79 -8.41 3.84
CA ARG A 20 0.84 -8.60 4.95
C ARG A 20 1.52 -9.12 6.23
N PRO A 21 2.47 -8.35 6.79
CA PRO A 21 3.07 -8.69 8.07
C PRO A 21 1.99 -8.71 9.15
N SER A 22 1.87 -9.84 9.82
CA SER A 22 0.94 -10.05 10.92
C SER A 22 1.67 -9.88 12.25
N LEU A 23 1.04 -9.14 13.16
CA LEU A 23 1.55 -8.98 14.52
C LEU A 23 1.10 -10.17 15.35
N HIS A 24 2.00 -10.75 16.13
CA HIS A 24 1.62 -11.82 17.05
C HIS A 24 2.19 -11.54 18.42
N LEU A 25 1.32 -11.62 19.44
CA LEU A 25 1.75 -11.60 20.82
C LEU A 25 2.24 -12.99 21.19
N TYR A 26 3.45 -13.06 21.70
CA TYR A 26 3.97 -14.29 22.29
C TYR A 26 4.59 -13.97 23.64
N ARG A 27 4.64 -14.99 24.49
CA ARG A 27 5.24 -14.88 25.81
C ARG A 27 6.61 -15.49 25.77
N GLU A 28 7.63 -14.72 26.11
CA GLU A 28 9.01 -15.18 26.16
C GLU A 28 9.61 -14.75 27.50
N SER A 29 10.12 -15.71 28.26
CA SER A 29 10.71 -15.46 29.58
C SER A 29 9.77 -14.71 30.54
N GLY A 30 8.48 -15.05 30.54
CA GLY A 30 7.47 -14.45 31.42
C GLY A 30 6.88 -13.12 30.92
N HIS A 31 7.53 -12.44 29.98
CA HIS A 31 7.09 -11.16 29.43
C HIS A 31 6.36 -11.32 28.08
N TYR A 32 5.36 -10.45 27.85
CA TYR A 32 4.72 -10.32 26.54
C TYR A 32 5.65 -9.57 25.58
N LYS A 33 5.86 -10.15 24.40
CA LYS A 33 6.58 -9.55 23.30
C LYS A 33 5.73 -9.57 22.04
N LEU A 34 5.91 -8.55 21.21
CA LEU A 34 5.27 -8.45 19.91
C LEU A 34 6.25 -8.95 18.84
N GLY A 35 5.86 -10.03 18.15
CA GLY A 35 6.52 -10.56 16.97
C GLY A 35 5.86 -10.06 15.71
N VAL A 36 6.63 -10.05 14.62
CA VAL A 36 6.12 -9.83 13.26
C VAL A 36 6.37 -11.14 12.52
N ALA A 37 5.32 -11.72 11.96
CA ALA A 37 5.41 -12.91 11.12
C ALA A 37 4.69 -12.67 9.80
N ILE A 38 5.17 -13.29 8.74
CA ILE A 38 4.47 -13.36 7.46
C ILE A 38 3.94 -14.79 7.35
N ASN A 39 2.63 -14.96 7.43
CA ASN A 39 1.99 -16.28 7.54
C ASN A 39 2.28 -17.18 6.33
N ASN A 40 2.39 -16.61 5.13
CA ASN A 40 2.76 -17.35 3.92
C ASN A 40 3.51 -16.46 2.93
N VAL A 41 4.83 -16.40 3.09
CA VAL A 41 5.73 -15.54 2.30
C VAL A 41 5.57 -15.76 0.79
N PHE A 42 5.48 -17.01 0.33
CA PHE A 42 5.38 -17.29 -1.10
C PHE A 42 4.06 -16.83 -1.70
N ALA A 43 2.95 -17.05 -1.00
CA ALA A 43 1.64 -16.62 -1.46
C ALA A 43 1.52 -15.08 -1.48
N THR A 44 1.92 -14.40 -0.39
CA THR A 44 1.87 -12.93 -0.36
C THR A 44 2.86 -12.29 -1.31
N PHE A 45 4.03 -12.90 -1.53
CA PHE A 45 4.97 -12.44 -2.55
C PHE A 45 4.39 -12.57 -3.96
N GLY A 46 3.78 -13.71 -4.29
CA GLY A 46 3.11 -13.91 -5.58
C GLY A 46 1.97 -12.91 -5.79
N GLU A 47 1.11 -12.75 -4.79
CA GLU A 47 0.00 -11.79 -4.81
C GLU A 47 0.52 -10.35 -5.02
N ALA A 48 1.51 -9.92 -4.25
CA ALA A 48 2.12 -8.60 -4.38
C ALA A 48 2.67 -8.34 -5.79
N ASN A 49 3.36 -9.31 -6.39
CA ASN A 49 3.92 -9.15 -7.74
C ASN A 49 2.84 -9.06 -8.82
N ILE A 50 1.76 -9.86 -8.70
CA ILE A 50 0.63 -9.85 -9.66
C ILE A 50 -0.01 -8.47 -9.75
N TYR A 51 -0.11 -7.75 -8.63
CA TYR A 51 -0.70 -6.40 -8.61
C TYR A 51 0.32 -5.29 -8.90
N THR A 52 1.57 -5.43 -8.45
CA THR A 52 2.60 -4.40 -8.59
C THR A 52 3.13 -4.30 -10.03
N LEU A 53 3.38 -5.43 -10.69
CA LEU A 53 4.01 -5.45 -12.02
C LEU A 53 3.17 -4.71 -13.08
N PRO A 54 1.84 -4.95 -13.20
CA PRO A 54 1.00 -4.20 -14.15
C PRO A 54 0.99 -2.70 -13.84
N ALA A 55 0.89 -2.31 -12.57
CA ALA A 55 0.89 -0.90 -12.17
C ALA A 55 2.20 -0.20 -12.55
N ALA A 56 3.35 -0.82 -12.26
CA ALA A 56 4.66 -0.29 -12.62
C ALA A 56 4.88 -0.23 -14.14
N LEU A 57 4.39 -1.23 -14.88
CA LEU A 57 4.42 -1.25 -16.35
C LEU A 57 3.63 -0.09 -16.95
N ILE A 58 2.45 0.22 -16.41
CA ILE A 58 1.58 1.30 -16.92
C ILE A 58 2.08 2.68 -16.54
N PHE A 59 2.74 2.79 -15.39
CA PHE A 59 3.40 4.03 -15.01
C PHE A 59 4.65 4.31 -15.87
N LYS A 60 5.32 3.25 -16.35
CA LYS A 60 6.51 3.36 -17.22
C LYS A 60 6.17 3.50 -18.70
N LEU A 61 5.22 2.69 -19.19
CA LEU A 61 4.71 2.76 -20.54
C LEU A 61 3.67 3.87 -20.55
N ARG A 62 4.03 5.05 -21.05
CA ARG A 62 3.09 6.15 -21.35
C ARG A 62 2.06 5.62 -22.35
N SER A 63 1.08 4.89 -21.86
CA SER A 63 0.16 4.10 -22.66
C SER A 63 -0.76 5.08 -23.38
N ARG A 64 -0.86 4.92 -24.70
CA ARG A 64 -1.80 5.63 -25.57
C ARG A 64 -3.16 4.92 -25.60
N HIS A 65 -3.59 4.31 -24.49
CA HIS A 65 -4.96 3.80 -24.35
C HIS A 65 -5.91 4.99 -24.10
N LEU A 66 -6.10 5.71 -25.20
CA LEU A 66 -6.89 6.91 -25.34
C LEU A 66 -8.26 6.49 -25.89
N VAL A 67 -9.31 6.72 -25.11
CA VAL A 67 -10.68 6.64 -25.64
C VAL A 67 -11.03 8.03 -26.13
N VAL A 68 -11.40 8.13 -27.41
CA VAL A 68 -11.97 9.35 -27.97
C VAL A 68 -13.43 9.41 -27.53
N GLY A 69 -13.76 10.36 -26.67
CA GLY A 69 -15.15 10.65 -26.29
C GLY A 69 -15.89 11.40 -27.40
N GLU A 70 -17.22 11.46 -27.31
CA GLU A 70 -18.12 12.04 -28.33
C GLU A 70 -17.86 13.53 -28.65
N ALA A 71 -17.06 14.24 -27.85
CA ALA A 71 -16.69 15.65 -28.04
C ALA A 71 -15.23 15.88 -28.46
N GLY A 72 -14.51 14.84 -28.90
CA GLY A 72 -13.08 14.95 -29.23
C GLY A 72 -12.16 14.97 -28.00
N HIS A 73 -12.71 14.86 -26.79
CA HIS A 73 -11.93 14.69 -25.58
C HIS A 73 -11.26 13.31 -25.54
N ILE A 74 -9.96 13.33 -25.32
CA ILE A 74 -9.17 12.13 -25.14
C ILE A 74 -9.10 11.80 -23.65
N HIS A 75 -9.64 10.64 -23.25
CA HIS A 75 -9.54 10.13 -21.88
C HIS A 75 -8.52 8.99 -21.80
N SER A 76 -7.60 9.08 -20.83
CA SER A 76 -6.65 8.03 -20.51
C SER A 76 -7.30 6.98 -19.61
N LEU A 77 -7.41 5.73 -20.08
CA LEU A 77 -7.89 4.59 -19.29
C LEU A 77 -6.83 4.01 -18.32
N ASN A 78 -5.64 4.61 -18.23
CA ASN A 78 -4.53 4.11 -17.40
C ASN A 78 -4.93 3.89 -15.92
N TRP A 79 -5.88 4.67 -15.40
CA TRP A 79 -6.39 4.53 -14.03
C TRP A 79 -7.14 3.22 -13.79
N VAL A 80 -7.86 2.70 -14.79
CA VAL A 80 -8.63 1.44 -14.69
C VAL A 80 -7.70 0.26 -14.41
N PHE A 81 -6.51 0.29 -14.99
CA PHE A 81 -5.52 -0.76 -14.79
C PHE A 81 -4.70 -0.60 -13.50
N MET A 82 -4.66 0.60 -12.93
CA MET A 82 -4.10 0.82 -11.58
C MET A 82 -5.10 0.47 -10.48
N LEU A 83 -6.39 0.37 -10.81
CA LEU A 83 -7.46 0.10 -9.85
C LEU A 83 -7.30 -1.23 -9.08
N PRO A 84 -6.91 -2.37 -9.68
CA PRO A 84 -6.66 -3.60 -8.95
C PRO A 84 -5.53 -3.47 -7.91
N TYR A 85 -4.46 -2.75 -8.28
CA TYR A 85 -3.36 -2.45 -7.37
C TYR A 85 -3.82 -1.58 -6.20
N LEU A 86 -4.54 -0.50 -6.50
CA LEU A 86 -5.10 0.38 -5.47
C LEU A 86 -6.04 -0.35 -4.51
N LEU A 87 -6.96 -1.16 -5.03
CA LEU A 87 -7.86 -1.97 -4.22
C LEU A 87 -7.10 -2.95 -3.33
N HIS A 88 -6.05 -3.58 -3.87
CA HIS A 88 -5.23 -4.51 -3.10
C HIS A 88 -4.43 -3.81 -1.98
N CYS A 89 -3.90 -2.61 -2.23
CA CYS A 89 -3.27 -1.78 -1.20
C CYS A 89 -4.28 -1.33 -0.12
N ILE A 90 -5.47 -0.85 -0.52
CA ILE A 90 -6.54 -0.46 0.41
C ILE A 90 -6.99 -1.64 1.27
N HIS A 91 -7.23 -2.79 0.65
CA HIS A 91 -7.64 -4.00 1.36
C HIS A 91 -6.59 -4.42 2.40
N SER A 92 -5.31 -4.43 2.00
CA SER A 92 -4.21 -4.80 2.90
C SER A 92 -4.02 -3.78 4.03
N TYR A 93 -4.24 -2.49 3.76
CA TYR A 93 -4.26 -1.43 4.77
C TYR A 93 -5.40 -1.65 5.78
N VAL A 94 -6.64 -1.80 5.32
CA VAL A 94 -7.81 -1.97 6.20
C VAL A 94 -7.67 -3.22 7.05
N SER A 95 -7.23 -4.34 6.45
CA SER A 95 -6.98 -5.59 7.17
C SER A 95 -5.93 -5.41 8.26
N SER A 96 -4.83 -4.71 7.95
CA SER A 96 -3.74 -4.46 8.92
C SER A 96 -4.15 -3.50 10.03
N VAL A 97 -4.94 -2.46 9.73
CA VAL A 97 -5.51 -1.54 10.73
C VAL A 97 -6.47 -2.28 11.65
N GLN A 98 -7.39 -3.08 11.11
CA GLN A 98 -8.30 -3.91 11.90
C GLN A 98 -7.54 -4.85 12.83
N HIS A 99 -6.48 -5.49 12.32
CA HIS A 99 -5.63 -6.37 13.10
C HIS A 99 -4.87 -5.65 14.23
N VAL A 100 -4.42 -4.42 13.99
CA VAL A 100 -3.78 -3.60 15.04
C VAL A 100 -4.80 -3.19 16.10
N PHE A 101 -5.99 -2.73 15.70
CA PHE A 101 -7.04 -2.34 16.64
C PHE A 101 -7.53 -3.51 17.48
N SER A 102 -7.68 -4.70 16.91
CA SER A 102 -8.03 -5.90 17.69
C SER A 102 -6.95 -6.25 18.71
N LEU A 103 -5.66 -6.08 18.35
CA LEU A 103 -4.54 -6.29 19.26
C LEU A 103 -4.52 -5.28 20.41
N ILE A 104 -4.79 -4.00 20.14
CA ILE A 104 -4.83 -2.95 21.18
C ILE A 104 -6.03 -3.15 22.11
N ALA A 105 -7.17 -3.61 21.57
CA ALA A 105 -8.36 -3.89 22.35
C ALA A 105 -8.21 -5.11 23.27
N ASP A 106 -7.22 -5.97 23.00
CA ASP A 106 -6.90 -7.10 23.87
C ASP A 106 -6.25 -6.60 25.17
N GLN A 107 -6.96 -6.80 26.29
CA GLN A 107 -6.51 -6.38 27.63
C GLN A 107 -5.15 -6.98 28.02
N SER A 108 -4.73 -8.08 27.40
CA SER A 108 -3.42 -8.70 27.63
C SER A 108 -2.25 -7.81 27.21
N VAL A 109 -2.44 -6.91 26.23
CA VAL A 109 -1.41 -5.96 25.77
C VAL A 109 -1.26 -4.79 26.73
N VAL A 110 -2.38 -4.31 27.28
CA VAL A 110 -2.41 -3.19 28.23
C VAL A 110 -1.86 -3.62 29.60
N ALA A 111 -2.07 -4.89 29.97
CA ALA A 111 -1.55 -5.47 31.21
C ALA A 111 -0.07 -5.90 31.13
N ALA A 112 0.59 -5.79 29.97
CA ALA A 112 1.98 -6.16 29.82
C ALA A 112 2.92 -5.12 30.47
N GLU A 113 3.80 -5.55 31.37
CA GLU A 113 4.84 -4.69 31.98
C GLU A 113 5.73 -3.97 30.94
N ASN A 114 5.84 -4.53 29.72
CA ASN A 114 6.62 -3.99 28.61
C ASN A 114 5.74 -3.30 27.54
N TYR A 115 4.75 -2.52 27.97
CA TYR A 115 3.82 -1.83 27.05
C TYR A 115 4.55 -0.87 26.07
N GLY A 116 5.55 -0.11 26.53
CA GLY A 116 6.25 0.89 25.71
C GLY A 116 6.83 0.36 24.39
N PRO A 117 7.68 -0.68 24.42
CA PRO A 117 8.21 -1.33 23.21
C PRO A 117 7.13 -1.89 22.27
N ILE A 118 6.02 -2.38 22.82
CA ILE A 118 4.89 -2.90 22.03
C ILE A 118 4.21 -1.76 21.27
N TYR A 119 3.91 -0.65 21.95
CA TYR A 119 3.33 0.54 21.32
C TYR A 119 4.26 1.14 20.26
N MET A 120 5.58 1.18 20.47
CA MET A 120 6.53 1.67 19.47
C MET A 120 6.48 0.85 18.17
N LYS A 121 6.35 -0.48 18.26
CA LYS A 121 6.20 -1.33 17.08
C LYS A 121 4.88 -1.11 16.36
N ILE A 122 3.80 -0.90 17.12
CA ILE A 122 2.49 -0.54 16.57
C ILE A 122 2.55 0.80 15.84
N ILE A 123 3.18 1.83 16.44
CA ILE A 123 3.37 3.15 15.84
C ILE A 123 4.19 3.04 14.54
N MET A 124 5.28 2.26 14.54
CA MET A 124 6.06 2.02 13.33
C MET A 124 5.22 1.36 12.23
N MET A 125 4.40 0.37 12.57
CA MET A 125 3.50 -0.27 11.61
C MET A 125 2.47 0.70 11.04
N PHE A 126 1.92 1.59 11.88
CA PHE A 126 1.01 2.65 11.47
C PHE A 126 1.71 3.69 10.57
N GLY A 127 2.96 4.02 10.85
CA GLY A 127 3.78 4.90 10.01
C GLY A 127 4.02 4.33 8.62
N MET A 128 4.31 3.02 8.53
CA MET A 128 4.42 2.32 7.24
C MET A 128 3.08 2.32 6.48
N GLN A 129 1.97 2.11 7.18
CA GLN A 129 0.61 2.20 6.64
C GLN A 129 0.29 3.57 6.07
N LEU A 130 0.69 4.65 6.74
CA LEU A 130 0.52 6.02 6.25
C LEU A 130 1.33 6.29 4.97
N LEU A 131 2.56 5.77 4.90
CA LEU A 131 3.39 5.88 3.68
C LEU A 131 2.74 5.20 2.47
N SER A 132 2.04 4.08 2.69
CA SER A 132 1.34 3.37 1.62
C SER A 132 0.06 4.10 1.18
N ALA A 133 -0.63 4.77 2.12
CA ALA A 133 -1.72 5.68 1.76
C ALA A 133 -1.24 6.87 0.90
N LEU A 134 -0.06 7.42 1.21
CA LEU A 134 0.58 8.45 0.39
C LEU A 134 0.96 7.92 -1.00
N GLU A 135 1.41 6.66 -1.10
CA GLU A 135 1.71 6.01 -2.37
C GLU A 135 0.46 5.87 -3.24
N ILE A 136 -0.64 5.35 -2.69
CA ILE A 136 -1.96 5.30 -3.35
C ILE A 136 -2.39 6.69 -3.84
N ALA A 137 -2.28 7.71 -3.00
CA ALA A 137 -2.61 9.08 -3.38
C ALA A 137 -1.72 9.56 -4.53
N TYR A 138 -0.41 9.29 -4.49
CA TYR A 138 0.52 9.65 -5.55
C TYR A 138 0.21 8.94 -6.87
N VAL A 139 -0.14 7.65 -6.82
CA VAL A 139 -0.58 6.87 -7.98
C VAL A 139 -1.85 7.46 -8.60
N LEU A 140 -2.83 7.84 -7.77
CA LEU A 140 -4.08 8.46 -8.22
C LEU A 140 -3.85 9.85 -8.83
N PHE A 141 -3.04 10.70 -8.21
CA PHE A 141 -2.82 12.08 -8.68
C PHE A 141 -1.84 12.18 -9.86
N TYR A 142 -0.83 11.31 -9.94
CA TYR A 142 0.23 11.42 -10.93
C TYR A 142 0.25 10.29 -11.96
N GLY A 143 -0.42 9.15 -11.68
CA GLY A 143 -0.63 8.09 -12.66
C GLY A 143 -1.76 8.40 -13.65
N VAL A 144 -2.65 9.33 -13.30
CA VAL A 144 -3.61 9.92 -14.23
C VAL A 144 -2.92 11.08 -14.93
N PRO A 145 -2.65 11.03 -16.25
CA PRO A 145 -2.15 12.21 -16.95
C PRO A 145 -3.19 13.33 -16.78
N GLN A 146 -2.80 14.42 -16.13
CA GLN A 146 -3.57 15.66 -16.17
C GLN A 146 -3.69 16.07 -17.64
N GLN A 147 -4.92 16.19 -18.12
CA GLN A 147 -5.22 16.67 -19.47
C GLN A 147 -4.49 18.01 -19.66
N GLU A 148 -3.51 18.06 -20.56
CA GLU A 148 -3.26 19.31 -21.28
C GLU A 148 -4.49 19.47 -22.18
N GLU A 149 -5.34 20.45 -21.86
CA GLU A 149 -6.34 20.98 -22.80
C GLU A 149 -5.60 21.39 -24.07
N GLN A 150 -5.51 20.48 -25.03
CA GLN A 150 -5.21 20.87 -26.39
C GLN A 150 -6.49 21.52 -26.94
N VAL A 151 -6.56 22.84 -26.77
CA VAL A 151 -7.43 23.70 -27.59
C VAL A 151 -6.96 23.50 -29.03
N VAL A 152 -7.75 22.74 -29.79
CA VAL A 152 -7.56 22.60 -31.23
C VAL A 152 -8.03 23.93 -31.85
N GLU A 153 -7.08 24.73 -32.34
CA GLU A 153 -7.35 25.82 -33.29
C GLU A 153 -7.76 25.26 -34.66
#